data_AF-A0AAD8JVY8-F1
#
_entry.id   AF-A0AAD8JVY8-F1
#
_cell.length_a   1.000
_cell.length_b   1.000
_cell.length_c   1.000
_cell.angle_alpha   90.00
_cell.angle_beta   90.00
_cell.angle_gamma   90.00
#
_symmetry.space_group_name_H-M   'P 1'
#
loop_
_entity.id
_entity.type
_entity.pdbx_description
1 polymer ?
#
loop_
_entity_poly.entity_id
_entity_poly.type
_entity_poly.pdbx_seq_one_letter_code
_entity_poly.pdbx_strand_id
1 'polypeptide(L)'
;MMLMALTKNQRWSISCLDSVPEYMKLIYKGLLDVYDEMKGFRAKEGKAYELESLDYFEDSLHDRIEWREQGYVPTVEEHKSVRFMSCGYKMLAAISCVGMGDMFTEEIFKWIETTPPLVKASSAICRLMDDVAGHKEEQERKHVVSTVESYMKKNNVKAEEVYDLLNQHVEDAWKDMNRESLVCKDVPSSYNKCDQLGTRMDIKQHEVIRPLANFHPSIWGDQFLVYDEQEEQDELEQIINTLRGEVRKELLVALNESAKHITLLKLVDDIQRLGVAYYFENEIEQALQHIYNLYGDEWNGGSPSLWFRLLREKGFYVSCNSFNYYKDDTGSFKESLTDDVQGLLDLYEATYLRVQGEVVLDDALVFTRTRLENIANDHFQCESTLSRHIHEALERPIRKRLPRLEALRYIPFYQQQVSHNKPLLKLAKLAFNRLQSLHKKELSQLSKWWKGFDVPKNLPYARDRLVEAYFWILGAYAEP
;
A
#
# COMPACT_ATOMS: atom_id res chain seq x y z
N MET A 1 -20.95 -0.70 -18.52
CA MET A 1 -22.35 -1.16 -18.59
C MET A 1 -23.01 -1.43 -17.23
N MET A 2 -22.29 -1.42 -16.09
CA MET A 2 -22.87 -1.60 -14.74
C MET A 2 -23.85 -0.49 -14.34
N LEU A 3 -23.79 0.66 -15.02
CA LEU A 3 -24.46 1.89 -14.59
C LEU A 3 -25.30 2.55 -15.70
N MET A 4 -25.52 1.88 -16.84
CA MET A 4 -26.39 2.43 -17.90
C MET A 4 -27.88 2.34 -17.57
N ALA A 5 -28.25 1.62 -16.51
CA ALA A 5 -29.64 1.42 -16.10
C ALA A 5 -30.10 2.32 -14.95
N LEU A 6 -29.16 3.07 -14.34
CA LEU A 6 -29.43 4.00 -13.25
C LEU A 6 -29.19 5.42 -13.80
N THR A 7 -30.25 6.22 -13.89
CA THR A 7 -30.10 7.67 -14.03
C THR A 7 -29.36 8.21 -12.79
N LYS A 8 -28.53 9.26 -12.94
CA LYS A 8 -27.76 9.98 -11.90
C LYS A 8 -28.50 10.32 -10.58
N ASN A 9 -29.82 10.08 -10.51
CA ASN A 9 -30.69 10.31 -9.35
C ASN A 9 -31.28 9.03 -8.70
N GLN A 10 -30.95 7.82 -9.19
CA GLN A 10 -31.42 6.56 -8.60
C GLN A 10 -30.32 5.95 -7.72
N ARG A 11 -30.33 6.26 -6.42
CA ARG A 11 -29.46 5.66 -5.40
C ARG A 11 -29.68 4.14 -5.31
N TRP A 12 -28.64 3.38 -4.90
CA TRP A 12 -28.65 1.94 -4.58
C TRP A 12 -30.01 1.46 -4.04
N SER A 13 -30.84 0.95 -4.94
CA SER A 13 -32.18 0.52 -4.62
C SER A 13 -32.48 -0.79 -5.33
N ILE A 14 -33.04 -1.72 -4.57
CA ILE A 14 -33.55 -2.98 -5.12
C ILE A 14 -34.65 -2.74 -6.17
N SER A 15 -35.33 -1.59 -6.14
CA SER A 15 -36.31 -1.19 -7.16
C SER A 15 -35.71 -1.00 -8.56
N CYS A 16 -34.40 -0.81 -8.66
CA CYS A 16 -33.69 -0.66 -9.92
C CYS A 16 -33.16 -2.00 -10.45
N LEU A 17 -33.38 -3.12 -9.75
CA LEU A 17 -32.89 -4.42 -10.20
C LEU A 17 -33.51 -4.82 -11.55
N ASP A 18 -34.76 -4.40 -11.80
CA ASP A 18 -35.49 -4.70 -13.04
C ASP A 18 -35.07 -3.83 -14.23
N SER A 19 -34.47 -2.66 -13.99
CA SER A 19 -33.92 -1.81 -15.06
C SER A 19 -32.55 -2.28 -15.53
N VAL A 20 -31.85 -3.10 -14.74
CA VAL A 20 -30.51 -3.62 -15.04
C VAL A 20 -30.60 -4.83 -16.00
N PRO A 21 -29.72 -4.93 -17.02
CA PRO A 21 -29.67 -6.09 -17.91
C PRO A 21 -29.54 -7.42 -17.15
N GLU A 22 -30.22 -8.47 -17.64
CA GLU A 22 -30.34 -9.77 -16.94
C GLU A 22 -29.00 -10.34 -16.46
N TYR A 23 -27.96 -10.24 -17.29
CA TYR A 23 -26.62 -10.75 -16.97
C TYR A 23 -25.92 -10.00 -15.82
N MET A 24 -26.37 -8.78 -15.49
CA MET A 24 -25.79 -7.89 -14.46
C MET A 24 -26.59 -7.89 -13.16
N LYS A 25 -27.84 -8.37 -13.18
CA LYS A 25 -28.73 -8.37 -12.00
C LYS A 25 -28.08 -9.05 -10.80
N LEU A 26 -27.32 -10.12 -11.03
CA LEU A 26 -26.63 -10.85 -9.98
C LEU A 26 -25.50 -10.05 -9.32
N ILE A 27 -24.68 -9.33 -10.11
CA ILE A 27 -23.64 -8.43 -9.59
C ILE A 27 -24.29 -7.29 -8.80
N TYR A 28 -25.31 -6.67 -9.37
CA TYR A 28 -26.01 -5.55 -8.75
C TYR A 28 -26.65 -5.95 -7.41
N LYS A 29 -27.27 -7.13 -7.35
CA LYS A 29 -27.80 -7.69 -6.12
C LYS A 29 -26.70 -7.94 -5.08
N GLY A 30 -25.60 -8.59 -5.47
CA GLY A 30 -24.49 -8.85 -4.55
C GLY A 30 -23.89 -7.58 -3.95
N LEU A 31 -23.80 -6.50 -4.73
CA LEU A 31 -23.35 -5.20 -4.23
C LEU A 31 -24.36 -4.55 -3.28
N LEU A 32 -25.67 -4.65 -3.55
CA LEU A 32 -26.71 -4.22 -2.62
C LEU A 32 -26.65 -4.99 -1.30
N ASP A 33 -26.47 -6.31 -1.36
CA ASP A 33 -26.39 -7.16 -0.17
C ASP A 33 -25.18 -6.75 0.69
N VAL A 34 -23.99 -6.55 0.08
CA VAL A 34 -22.80 -6.03 0.80
C VAL A 34 -23.06 -4.65 1.40
N TYR A 35 -23.71 -3.75 0.65
CA TYR A 35 -24.01 -2.41 1.13
C TYR A 35 -24.98 -2.42 2.33
N ASP A 36 -25.98 -3.30 2.31
CA ASP A 36 -26.92 -3.47 3.41
C ASP A 36 -26.27 -4.16 4.62
N GLU A 37 -25.36 -5.12 4.41
CA GLU A 37 -24.53 -5.68 5.47
C GLU A 37 -23.66 -4.61 6.14
N MET A 38 -23.03 -3.74 5.35
CA MET A 38 -22.26 -2.59 5.85
C MET A 38 -23.12 -1.59 6.64
N LYS A 39 -24.36 -1.33 6.20
CA LYS A 39 -25.34 -0.56 6.99
C LYS A 39 -25.67 -1.25 8.31
N GLY A 40 -25.90 -2.56 8.29
CA GLY A 40 -26.21 -3.35 9.46
C GLY A 40 -25.08 -3.36 10.49
N PHE A 41 -23.83 -3.50 10.03
CA PHE A 41 -22.64 -3.43 10.88
C PHE A 41 -22.52 -2.07 11.57
N ARG A 42 -22.66 -0.98 10.80
CA ARG A 42 -22.66 0.40 11.32
C ARG A 42 -23.73 0.64 12.38
N ALA A 43 -24.95 0.16 12.14
CA ALA A 43 -26.05 0.28 13.10
C ALA A 43 -25.76 -0.44 14.43
N LYS A 44 -25.07 -1.60 14.37
CA LYS A 44 -24.65 -2.35 15.56
C LYS A 44 -23.54 -1.65 16.33
N GLU A 45 -22.61 -0.98 15.65
CA GLU A 45 -21.53 -0.21 16.27
C GLU A 45 -21.94 1.22 16.69
N GLY A 46 -23.19 1.64 16.43
CA GLY A 46 -23.64 3.00 16.74
C GLY A 46 -23.00 4.10 15.87
N LYS A 47 -22.38 3.74 14.75
CA LYS A 47 -21.73 4.67 13.82
C LYS A 47 -22.74 5.12 12.74
N ALA A 48 -23.16 6.38 12.77
CA ALA A 48 -24.28 6.88 11.96
C ALA A 48 -23.88 7.58 10.62
N TYR A 49 -22.61 7.52 10.19
CA TYR A 49 -22.13 8.31 9.06
C TYR A 49 -22.64 7.78 7.71
N GLU A 50 -23.08 8.69 6.84
CA GLU A 50 -23.43 8.40 5.44
C GLU A 50 -22.16 8.14 4.62
N LEU A 51 -22.14 7.08 3.80
CA LEU A 51 -21.00 6.74 2.94
C LEU A 51 -21.12 7.49 1.61
N GLU A 52 -21.02 8.82 1.64
CA GLU A 52 -21.09 9.64 0.42
C GLU A 52 -20.01 9.23 -0.59
N SER A 53 -18.84 8.75 -0.15
CA SER A 53 -17.78 8.23 -1.03
C SER A 53 -18.24 7.10 -1.96
N LEU A 54 -19.22 6.28 -1.56
CA LEU A 54 -19.79 5.24 -2.44
C LEU A 54 -20.63 5.87 -3.55
N ASP A 55 -21.46 6.86 -3.21
CA ASP A 55 -22.31 7.58 -4.16
C ASP A 55 -21.43 8.33 -5.18
N TYR A 56 -20.37 9.00 -4.74
CA TYR A 56 -19.46 9.68 -5.67
C TYR A 56 -18.65 8.72 -6.56
N PHE A 57 -18.27 7.54 -6.04
CA PHE A 57 -17.61 6.51 -6.86
C PHE A 57 -18.54 6.07 -7.98
N GLU A 58 -19.82 5.85 -7.66
CA GLU A 58 -20.86 5.51 -8.62
C GLU A 58 -21.04 6.58 -9.71
N ASP A 59 -21.23 7.84 -9.31
CA ASP A 59 -21.38 8.98 -10.21
C ASP A 59 -20.19 9.09 -11.17
N SER A 60 -18.97 8.89 -10.67
CA SER A 60 -17.76 8.96 -11.50
C SER A 60 -17.66 7.82 -12.52
N LEU A 61 -18.14 6.63 -12.18
CA LEU A 61 -18.22 5.52 -13.14
C LEU A 61 -19.31 5.81 -14.19
N HIS A 62 -20.41 6.45 -13.80
CA HIS A 62 -21.46 6.89 -14.72
C HIS A 62 -20.95 7.91 -15.73
N ASP A 63 -20.29 8.98 -15.27
CA ASP A 63 -19.71 10.02 -16.13
C ASP A 63 -18.73 9.41 -17.15
N ARG A 64 -17.88 8.45 -16.74
CA ARG A 64 -16.96 7.73 -17.66
C ARG A 64 -17.70 6.93 -18.74
N ILE A 65 -18.85 6.35 -18.39
CA ILE A 65 -19.67 5.59 -19.33
C ILE A 65 -20.33 6.54 -20.31
N GLU A 66 -20.90 7.65 -19.84
CA GLU A 66 -21.54 8.66 -20.70
C GLU A 66 -20.54 9.28 -21.67
N TRP A 67 -19.38 9.72 -21.17
CA TRP A 67 -18.30 10.28 -22.00
C TRP A 67 -17.90 9.30 -23.08
N ARG A 68 -17.77 8.04 -22.68
CA ARG A 68 -17.51 6.97 -23.62
C ARG A 68 -18.63 6.98 -24.64
N GLU A 69 -19.89 6.70 -24.30
CA GLU A 69 -21.03 6.54 -25.22
C GLU A 69 -21.10 7.63 -26.28
N GLN A 70 -21.01 8.89 -25.84
CA GLN A 70 -21.08 10.07 -26.68
C GLN A 70 -19.84 10.28 -27.56
N GLY A 71 -18.78 9.50 -27.37
CA GLY A 71 -17.48 9.75 -28.00
C GLY A 71 -16.85 11.05 -27.52
N TYR A 72 -17.28 11.54 -26.36
CA TYR A 72 -16.81 12.77 -25.75
C TYR A 72 -15.37 12.58 -25.26
N VAL A 73 -14.53 13.57 -25.55
CA VAL A 73 -13.16 13.63 -25.08
C VAL A 73 -13.13 14.64 -23.93
N PRO A 74 -13.05 14.19 -22.66
CA PRO A 74 -13.06 15.09 -21.52
C PRO A 74 -11.83 15.98 -21.50
N THR A 75 -11.98 17.17 -20.90
CA THR A 75 -10.84 18.04 -20.58
C THR A 75 -9.91 17.35 -19.57
N VAL A 76 -8.66 17.81 -19.47
CA VAL A 76 -7.69 17.26 -18.52
C VAL A 76 -8.20 17.33 -17.07
N GLU A 77 -8.89 18.41 -16.71
CA GLU A 77 -9.39 18.64 -15.34
C GLU A 77 -10.63 17.79 -15.02
N GLU A 78 -11.60 17.70 -15.95
CA GLU A 78 -12.73 16.77 -15.81
C GLU A 78 -12.23 15.34 -15.64
N HIS A 79 -11.31 14.94 -16.51
CA HIS A 79 -10.73 13.61 -16.50
C HIS A 79 -9.99 13.32 -15.19
N LYS A 80 -9.19 14.26 -14.66
CA LYS A 80 -8.54 14.13 -13.35
C LYS A 80 -9.55 13.93 -12.21
N SER A 81 -10.61 14.75 -12.15
CA SER A 81 -11.63 14.67 -11.10
C SER A 81 -12.37 13.33 -11.11
N VAL A 82 -12.88 12.93 -12.28
CA VAL A 82 -13.62 11.67 -12.44
C VAL A 82 -12.70 10.45 -12.22
N ARG A 83 -11.42 10.54 -12.61
CA ARG A 83 -10.44 9.47 -12.35
C ARG A 83 -10.11 9.29 -10.89
N PHE A 84 -9.98 10.40 -10.17
CA PHE A 84 -9.73 10.41 -8.75
C PHE A 84 -10.86 9.70 -8.01
N MET A 85 -12.12 10.01 -8.31
CA MET A 85 -13.25 9.33 -7.69
C MET A 85 -13.34 7.87 -8.14
N SER A 86 -13.27 7.59 -9.44
CA SER A 86 -13.47 6.24 -9.99
C SER A 86 -12.33 5.25 -9.71
N CYS A 87 -11.29 5.62 -8.96
CA CYS A 87 -10.23 4.65 -8.58
C CYS A 87 -10.66 3.80 -7.39
N GLY A 88 -11.73 4.20 -6.70
CA GLY A 88 -12.27 3.46 -5.57
C GLY A 88 -11.43 3.60 -4.30
N TYR A 89 -10.30 4.31 -4.31
CA TYR A 89 -9.45 4.45 -3.14
C TYR A 89 -10.11 5.26 -2.03
N LYS A 90 -10.78 6.38 -2.34
CA LYS A 90 -11.56 7.15 -1.35
C LYS A 90 -12.63 6.27 -0.69
N MET A 91 -13.31 5.47 -1.50
CA MET A 91 -14.31 4.50 -1.03
C MET A 91 -13.66 3.43 -0.15
N LEU A 92 -12.56 2.82 -0.58
CA LEU A 92 -11.83 1.81 0.20
C LEU A 92 -11.40 2.38 1.55
N ALA A 93 -10.79 3.56 1.56
CA ALA A 93 -10.42 4.25 2.79
C ALA A 93 -11.60 4.44 3.76
N ALA A 94 -12.73 4.94 3.25
CA ALA A 94 -13.94 5.15 4.05
C ALA A 94 -14.52 3.83 4.59
N ILE A 95 -14.49 2.75 3.79
CA ILE A 95 -14.94 1.41 4.18
C ILE A 95 -14.00 0.80 5.23
N SER A 96 -12.69 0.98 5.08
CA SER A 96 -11.70 0.48 6.03
C SER A 96 -11.88 1.08 7.43
N CYS A 97 -12.35 2.33 7.55
CA CYS A 97 -12.71 2.93 8.84
C CYS A 97 -13.86 2.20 9.54
N VAL A 98 -14.78 1.59 8.79
CA VAL A 98 -15.88 0.80 9.37
C VAL A 98 -15.34 -0.49 9.98
N GLY A 99 -14.43 -1.18 9.30
CA GLY A 99 -13.89 -2.46 9.78
C GLY A 99 -12.89 -2.37 10.93
N MET A 100 -12.35 -1.18 11.23
CA MET A 100 -11.29 -0.98 12.24
C MET A 100 -11.79 -0.64 13.66
N GLY A 101 -13.08 -0.82 13.95
CA GLY A 101 -13.63 -0.68 15.31
C GLY A 101 -13.37 0.70 15.93
N ASP A 102 -12.92 0.74 17.19
CA ASP A 102 -12.69 1.99 17.94
C ASP A 102 -11.46 2.79 17.50
N MET A 103 -10.60 2.24 16.62
CA MET A 103 -9.40 2.94 16.14
C MET A 103 -9.71 4.11 15.20
N PHE A 104 -10.88 4.12 14.55
CA PHE A 104 -11.31 5.18 13.64
C PHE A 104 -12.56 5.89 14.16
N THR A 105 -12.39 7.15 14.56
CA THR A 105 -13.45 8.02 15.08
C THR A 105 -14.31 8.62 13.96
N GLU A 106 -15.48 9.16 14.33
CA GLU A 106 -16.31 10.01 13.45
C GLU A 106 -15.49 11.08 12.72
N GLU A 107 -14.59 11.69 13.46
CA GLU A 107 -13.81 12.84 13.02
C GLU A 107 -12.86 12.44 11.90
N ILE A 108 -12.20 11.28 12.01
CA ILE A 108 -11.33 10.75 10.96
C ILE A 108 -12.15 10.41 9.71
N PHE A 109 -13.32 9.81 9.87
CA PHE A 109 -14.20 9.51 8.74
C PHE A 109 -14.63 10.79 7.99
N LYS A 110 -15.12 11.80 8.72
CA LYS A 110 -15.48 13.10 8.13
C LYS A 110 -14.28 13.77 7.46
N TRP A 111 -13.11 13.68 8.09
CA TRP A 111 -11.87 14.19 7.52
C TRP A 111 -11.56 13.51 6.17
N ILE A 112 -11.63 12.18 6.05
CA ILE A 112 -11.45 11.45 4.78
C ILE A 112 -12.47 11.92 3.72
N GLU A 113 -13.73 12.13 4.11
CA GLU A 113 -14.78 12.59 3.20
C GLU A 113 -14.49 13.97 2.59
N THR A 114 -13.81 14.86 3.33
CA THR A 114 -13.35 16.16 2.77
C THR A 114 -12.29 16.04 1.68
N THR A 115 -11.77 14.83 1.43
CA THR A 115 -10.75 14.55 0.43
C THR A 115 -9.45 15.34 0.70
N PRO A 116 -8.80 15.08 1.85
CA PRO A 116 -7.61 15.79 2.27
C PRO A 116 -6.41 15.45 1.36
N PRO A 117 -5.33 16.24 1.38
CA PRO A 117 -4.20 16.02 0.48
C PRO A 117 -3.60 14.61 0.56
N LEU A 118 -3.60 13.98 1.74
CA LEU A 118 -3.18 12.58 1.90
C LEU A 118 -3.99 11.63 1.01
N VAL A 119 -5.33 11.74 1.04
CA VAL A 119 -6.23 10.92 0.21
C VAL A 119 -6.04 11.22 -1.28
N LYS A 120 -5.78 12.50 -1.62
CA LYS A 120 -5.44 12.92 -2.99
C LYS A 120 -4.16 12.25 -3.50
N ALA A 121 -3.11 12.28 -2.69
CA ALA A 121 -1.82 11.68 -3.02
C ALA A 121 -1.93 10.16 -3.22
N SER A 122 -2.54 9.44 -2.28
CA SER A 122 -2.70 7.97 -2.40
C SER A 122 -3.54 7.58 -3.62
N SER A 123 -4.66 8.27 -3.86
CA SER A 123 -5.49 7.97 -5.03
C SER A 123 -4.77 8.28 -6.34
N ALA A 124 -3.91 9.30 -6.37
CA ALA A 124 -3.07 9.61 -7.53
C ALA A 124 -2.05 8.50 -7.77
N ILE A 125 -1.36 8.02 -6.74
CA ILE A 125 -0.42 6.89 -6.85
C ILE A 125 -1.13 5.66 -7.43
N CYS A 126 -2.23 5.25 -6.80
CA CYS A 126 -3.04 4.10 -7.23
C CYS A 126 -3.46 4.22 -8.70
N ARG A 127 -4.11 5.33 -9.07
CA ARG A 127 -4.59 5.55 -10.45
C ARG A 127 -3.47 5.57 -11.49
N LEU A 128 -2.37 6.27 -11.21
CA LEU A 128 -1.29 6.43 -12.17
C LEU A 128 -0.55 5.12 -12.40
N MET A 129 -0.30 4.34 -11.33
CA MET A 129 0.30 3.02 -11.47
C MET A 129 -0.61 2.06 -12.24
N ASP A 130 -1.93 2.12 -12.01
CA ASP A 130 -2.91 1.33 -12.76
C ASP A 130 -2.88 1.64 -14.25
N ASP A 131 -2.82 2.92 -14.60
CA ASP A 131 -2.76 3.36 -16.00
C ASP A 131 -1.48 2.89 -16.69
N VAL A 132 -0.34 2.90 -15.99
CA VAL A 132 0.95 2.41 -16.53
C VAL A 132 0.93 0.89 -16.69
N ALA A 133 0.50 0.15 -15.66
CA ALA A 133 0.47 -1.30 -15.67
C ALA A 133 -0.55 -1.87 -16.66
N GLY A 134 -1.71 -1.23 -16.78
CA GLY A 134 -2.81 -1.66 -17.64
C GLY A 134 -2.61 -1.35 -19.13
N HIS A 135 -1.68 -0.44 -19.48
CA HIS A 135 -1.65 0.18 -20.80
C HIS A 135 -1.60 -0.82 -21.97
N LYS A 136 -0.65 -1.77 -21.97
CA LYS A 136 -0.47 -2.72 -23.08
C LYS A 136 -1.72 -3.57 -23.31
N GLU A 137 -2.28 -4.08 -22.22
CA GLU A 137 -3.50 -4.89 -22.24
C GLU A 137 -4.77 -4.09 -22.58
N GLU A 138 -4.76 -2.77 -22.38
CA GLU A 138 -5.83 -1.88 -22.80
C GLU A 138 -5.84 -1.70 -24.33
N GLN A 139 -4.66 -1.64 -24.97
CA GLN A 139 -4.54 -1.50 -26.42
C GLN A 139 -5.07 -2.70 -27.19
N GLU A 140 -4.81 -3.92 -26.72
CA GLU A 140 -5.28 -5.15 -27.38
C GLU A 140 -6.81 -5.25 -27.46
N ARG A 141 -7.54 -4.56 -26.56
CA ARG A 141 -8.98 -4.74 -26.39
C ARG A 141 -9.83 -3.64 -27.03
N LYS A 142 -9.23 -2.69 -27.77
CA LYS A 142 -9.93 -1.57 -28.47
C LYS A 142 -10.88 -0.78 -27.54
N HIS A 143 -10.37 -0.43 -26.34
CA HIS A 143 -11.07 0.27 -25.24
C HIS A 143 -11.25 1.80 -25.48
N VAL A 144 -11.81 2.54 -24.51
CA VAL A 144 -11.66 4.01 -24.39
C VAL A 144 -10.16 4.34 -24.41
N VAL A 145 -9.81 5.44 -25.07
CA VAL A 145 -8.43 5.94 -25.13
C VAL A 145 -7.86 6.02 -23.72
N SER A 146 -6.79 5.23 -23.45
CA SER A 146 -6.11 5.22 -22.17
C SER A 146 -5.48 6.60 -21.87
N THR A 147 -5.05 6.83 -20.64
CA THR A 147 -4.25 8.02 -20.27
C THR A 147 -3.07 8.18 -21.20
N VAL A 148 -2.37 7.07 -21.38
CA VAL A 148 -1.12 7.00 -22.11
C VAL A 148 -1.38 7.38 -23.57
N GLU A 149 -2.39 6.78 -24.19
CA GLU A 149 -2.79 7.09 -25.57
C GLU A 149 -3.30 8.52 -25.75
N SER A 150 -4.06 9.03 -24.80
CA SER A 150 -4.58 10.40 -24.84
C SER A 150 -3.43 11.41 -24.81
N TYR A 151 -2.46 11.19 -23.92
CA TYR A 151 -1.25 11.99 -23.84
C TYR A 151 -0.36 11.86 -25.07
N MET A 152 -0.13 10.65 -25.57
CA MET A 152 0.64 10.39 -26.78
C MET A 152 0.05 11.14 -27.99
N LYS A 153 -1.28 11.03 -28.20
CA LYS A 153 -1.96 11.69 -29.32
C LYS A 153 -1.96 13.20 -29.21
N LYS A 154 -2.19 13.74 -28.01
CA LYS A 154 -2.26 15.19 -27.77
C LYS A 154 -0.90 15.88 -27.96
N ASN A 155 0.17 15.22 -27.53
CA ASN A 155 1.51 15.84 -27.47
C ASN A 155 2.47 15.29 -28.54
N ASN A 156 2.05 14.30 -29.34
CA ASN A 156 2.84 13.65 -30.38
C ASN A 156 4.16 13.05 -29.83
N VAL A 157 4.07 12.33 -28.71
CA VAL A 157 5.20 11.68 -27.99
C VAL A 157 5.05 10.17 -27.95
N LYS A 158 6.14 9.46 -27.64
CA LYS A 158 6.12 7.99 -27.50
C LYS A 158 5.57 7.53 -26.15
N ALA A 159 5.17 6.27 -26.06
CA ALA A 159 4.62 5.68 -24.83
C ALA A 159 5.64 5.72 -23.68
N GLU A 160 6.92 5.50 -23.98
CA GLU A 160 8.01 5.52 -23.00
C GLU A 160 8.12 6.89 -22.31
N GLU A 161 8.06 7.98 -23.07
CA GLU A 161 8.09 9.35 -22.53
C GLU A 161 6.88 9.62 -21.62
N VAL A 162 5.73 9.03 -21.93
CA VAL A 162 4.53 9.15 -21.09
C VAL A 162 4.65 8.30 -19.82
N TYR A 163 5.23 7.10 -19.89
CA TYR A 163 5.50 6.30 -18.70
C TYR A 163 6.45 7.02 -17.74
N ASP A 164 7.52 7.63 -18.25
CA ASP A 164 8.46 8.39 -17.45
C ASP A 164 7.76 9.57 -16.75
N LEU A 165 6.91 10.31 -17.49
CA LEU A 165 6.11 11.39 -16.93
C LEU A 165 5.13 10.91 -15.84
N LEU A 166 4.41 9.81 -16.07
CA LEU A 166 3.46 9.28 -15.07
C LEU A 166 4.19 8.75 -13.84
N ASN A 167 5.34 8.09 -14.01
CA ASN A 167 6.18 7.65 -12.90
C ASN A 167 6.73 8.85 -12.10
N GLN A 168 7.10 9.95 -12.76
CA GLN A 168 7.48 11.17 -12.07
C GLN A 168 6.33 11.73 -11.22
N HIS A 169 5.11 11.79 -11.77
CA HIS A 169 3.93 12.20 -10.99
C HIS A 169 3.62 11.26 -9.83
N VAL A 170 3.89 9.95 -9.96
CA VAL A 170 3.82 9.01 -8.84
C VAL A 170 4.83 9.37 -7.76
N GLU A 171 6.09 9.64 -8.11
CA GLU A 171 7.11 10.09 -7.14
C GLU A 171 6.74 11.39 -6.45
N ASP A 172 6.15 12.36 -7.18
CA ASP A 172 5.66 13.61 -6.61
C ASP A 172 4.52 13.37 -5.60
N ALA A 173 3.58 12.47 -5.92
CA ALA A 173 2.52 12.08 -5.01
C ALA A 173 3.05 11.35 -3.76
N TRP A 174 4.13 10.55 -3.89
CA TRP A 174 4.82 9.98 -2.73
C TRP A 174 5.43 11.06 -1.82
N LYS A 175 6.03 12.11 -2.41
CA LYS A 175 6.57 13.26 -1.65
C LYS A 175 5.46 14.03 -0.91
N ASP A 176 4.30 14.18 -1.54
CA ASP A 176 3.13 14.82 -0.92
C ASP A 176 2.59 13.96 0.22
N MET A 177 2.47 12.64 0.03
CA MET A 177 2.07 11.72 1.10
C MET A 177 3.04 11.78 2.29
N ASN A 178 4.34 11.78 2.04
CA ASN A 178 5.34 11.92 3.09
C ASN A 178 5.19 13.26 3.85
N ARG A 179 4.89 14.36 3.15
CA ARG A 179 4.63 15.67 3.79
C ARG A 179 3.43 15.58 4.71
N GLU A 180 2.33 15.01 4.23
CA GLU A 180 1.09 14.90 5.02
C GLU A 180 1.29 14.02 6.25
N SER A 181 2.09 12.94 6.17
CA SER A 181 2.45 12.13 7.34
C SER A 181 3.21 12.92 8.43
N LEU A 182 3.86 14.04 8.10
CA LEU A 182 4.55 14.91 9.06
C LEU A 182 3.63 15.97 9.68
N VAL A 183 2.51 16.30 9.02
CA VAL A 183 1.59 17.37 9.41
C VAL A 183 0.33 16.81 10.08
N CYS A 184 -0.21 15.70 9.59
CA CYS A 184 -1.41 15.05 10.09
C CYS A 184 -1.08 14.07 11.23
N LYS A 185 -0.98 14.57 12.46
CA LYS A 185 -0.67 13.75 13.65
C LYS A 185 -1.85 12.95 14.20
N ASP A 186 -3.08 13.36 13.89
CA ASP A 186 -4.31 12.76 14.43
C ASP A 186 -4.86 11.61 13.56
N VAL A 187 -4.14 11.23 12.49
CA VAL A 187 -4.52 10.13 11.59
C VAL A 187 -3.70 8.88 11.94
N PRO A 188 -4.33 7.72 12.20
CA PRO A 188 -3.62 6.50 12.57
C PRO A 188 -2.52 6.14 11.56
N SER A 189 -1.33 5.79 12.05
CA SER A 189 -0.18 5.44 11.21
C SER A 189 -0.41 4.21 10.29
N SER A 190 -1.41 3.39 10.59
CA SER A 190 -1.89 2.28 9.75
C SER A 190 -2.52 2.74 8.44
N TYR A 191 -3.02 3.98 8.38
CA TYR A 191 -3.59 4.56 7.16
C TYR A 191 -2.53 4.90 6.08
N ASN A 192 -1.28 5.16 6.50
CA ASN A 192 -0.17 5.58 5.62
C ASN A 192 0.49 4.43 4.83
N LYS A 193 0.00 3.20 4.98
CA LYS A 193 0.62 1.96 4.45
C LYS A 193 -0.13 1.30 3.30
N CYS A 194 -1.28 1.86 2.90
CA CYS A 194 -2.14 1.25 1.90
C CYS A 194 -1.77 1.74 0.50
N ASP A 195 -1.06 0.91 -0.28
CA ASP A 195 -1.02 1.06 -1.74
C ASP A 195 -0.58 -0.25 -2.38
N GLN A 196 -1.49 -0.92 -3.10
CA GLN A 196 -1.22 -1.33 -4.49
C GLN A 196 -2.28 -2.16 -5.22
N LEU A 197 -2.28 -1.86 -6.53
CA LEU A 197 -2.82 -2.54 -7.72
C LEU A 197 -4.26 -2.13 -8.08
N GLY A 198 -4.70 -2.46 -9.31
CA GLY A 198 -5.99 -2.04 -9.88
C GLY A 198 -6.79 -3.16 -10.56
N THR A 199 -8.13 -3.04 -10.61
CA THR A 199 -8.96 -3.83 -11.54
C THR A 199 -10.14 -3.11 -12.24
N ARG A 200 -10.25 -3.48 -13.53
CA ARG A 200 -11.00 -3.01 -14.73
C ARG A 200 -12.52 -3.31 -14.84
N MET A 201 -13.27 -2.47 -15.59
CA MET A 201 -14.61 -2.75 -16.20
C MET A 201 -14.80 -2.08 -17.59
N ASP A 202 -15.58 -2.69 -18.49
CA ASP A 202 -15.72 -2.26 -19.91
C ASP A 202 -17.13 -2.59 -20.53
N ILE A 203 -17.67 -1.78 -21.48
CA ILE A 203 -18.19 -2.09 -22.86
C ILE A 203 -19.00 -0.89 -23.49
N LYS A 204 -18.92 -0.73 -24.85
CA LYS A 204 -19.73 0.17 -25.73
C LYS A 204 -20.49 -0.64 -26.79
N GLN A 205 -21.71 -0.21 -27.14
CA GLN A 205 -22.66 -0.90 -28.03
C GLN A 205 -22.53 -0.50 -29.52
N HIS A 206 -22.84 -1.44 -30.44
CA HIS A 206 -23.90 -1.40 -31.47
C HIS A 206 -24.09 -2.83 -32.05
N GLU A 207 -25.34 -3.35 -32.03
CA GLU A 207 -25.74 -4.78 -32.10
C GLU A 207 -24.95 -5.71 -31.15
N VAL A 208 -25.63 -6.50 -30.31
CA VAL A 208 -24.99 -7.21 -29.17
C VAL A 208 -24.13 -8.41 -29.64
N ILE A 209 -22.97 -8.12 -30.22
CA ILE A 209 -21.85 -9.05 -30.38
C ILE A 209 -20.88 -8.76 -29.22
N ARG A 210 -20.96 -9.56 -28.16
CA ARG A 210 -20.09 -9.41 -26.98
C ARG A 210 -18.65 -9.82 -27.34
N PRO A 211 -17.63 -9.05 -26.92
CA PRO A 211 -16.25 -9.50 -27.06
C PRO A 211 -16.05 -10.81 -26.28
N LEU A 212 -15.31 -11.74 -26.87
CA LEU A 212 -15.01 -13.03 -26.26
C LEU A 212 -14.23 -12.79 -24.95
N ALA A 213 -14.78 -13.23 -23.82
CA ALA A 213 -14.08 -13.17 -22.54
C ALA A 213 -13.02 -14.28 -22.50
N ASN A 214 -11.76 -13.92 -22.70
CA ASN A 214 -10.62 -14.85 -22.73
C ASN A 214 -9.80 -14.81 -21.44
N PHE A 215 -10.47 -14.62 -20.30
CA PHE A 215 -9.75 -14.63 -19.02
C PHE A 215 -9.35 -16.06 -18.65
N HIS A 216 -8.09 -16.25 -18.29
CA HIS A 216 -7.63 -17.54 -17.76
C HIS A 216 -8.37 -17.84 -16.44
N PRO A 217 -8.77 -19.10 -16.17
CA PRO A 217 -9.37 -19.50 -14.90
C PRO A 217 -8.45 -19.19 -13.70
N SER A 218 -9.01 -19.20 -12.49
CA SER A 218 -8.21 -19.11 -11.26
C SER A 218 -7.17 -20.23 -11.23
N ILE A 219 -5.93 -19.89 -10.88
CA ILE A 219 -4.83 -20.87 -10.77
C ILE A 219 -4.90 -21.67 -9.45
N TRP A 220 -5.71 -21.22 -8.49
CA TRP A 220 -5.80 -21.77 -7.13
C TRP A 220 -6.84 -22.88 -6.99
N GLY A 221 -7.81 -22.94 -7.92
CA GLY A 221 -8.93 -23.85 -7.84
C GLY A 221 -9.60 -23.83 -6.45
N ASP A 222 -9.77 -25.01 -5.87
CA ASP A 222 -10.45 -25.19 -4.58
C ASP A 222 -9.48 -25.32 -3.38
N GLN A 223 -8.19 -25.00 -3.57
CA GLN A 223 -7.13 -25.21 -2.58
C GLN A 223 -7.43 -24.58 -1.21
N PHE A 224 -8.14 -23.45 -1.18
CA PHE A 224 -8.44 -22.71 0.05
C PHE A 224 -9.84 -23.00 0.61
N LEU A 225 -10.66 -23.88 -0.01
CA LEU A 225 -12.01 -24.16 0.48
C LEU A 225 -12.05 -24.76 1.89
N VAL A 226 -11.06 -25.58 2.22
CA VAL A 226 -10.99 -26.26 3.52
C VAL A 226 -9.78 -25.74 4.28
N TYR A 227 -10.02 -25.32 5.52
CA TYR A 227 -8.99 -24.97 6.48
C TYR A 227 -9.21 -25.81 7.73
N ASP A 228 -8.23 -26.66 8.04
CA ASP A 228 -8.21 -27.47 9.25
C ASP A 228 -7.53 -26.64 10.36
N GLU A 229 -8.32 -26.25 11.36
CA GLU A 229 -7.84 -25.48 12.49
C GLU A 229 -7.01 -26.37 13.43
N GLN A 230 -5.78 -25.97 13.75
CA GLN A 230 -4.93 -26.70 14.68
C GLN A 230 -5.29 -26.38 16.14
N GLU A 231 -5.30 -27.41 17.00
CA GLU A 231 -5.76 -27.35 18.40
C GLU A 231 -4.75 -26.68 19.37
N GLU A 232 -3.47 -26.57 19.03
CA GLU A 232 -2.39 -26.08 19.93
C GLU A 232 -2.26 -24.54 20.02
N GLN A 233 -3.37 -23.81 20.16
CA GLN A 233 -3.34 -22.33 20.17
C GLN A 233 -2.88 -21.72 21.52
N ASP A 234 -3.22 -22.34 22.65
CA ASP A 234 -3.00 -21.76 23.98
C ASP A 234 -1.53 -21.80 24.43
N GLU A 235 -0.82 -22.91 24.19
CA GLU A 235 0.61 -23.03 24.51
C GLU A 235 1.45 -22.06 23.67
N LEU A 236 1.09 -21.90 22.39
CA LEU A 236 1.73 -20.96 21.48
C LEU A 236 1.54 -19.51 21.94
N GLU A 237 0.36 -19.14 22.43
CA GLU A 237 0.07 -17.82 22.99
C GLU A 237 0.97 -17.51 24.19
N GLN A 238 1.16 -18.47 25.09
CA GLN A 238 2.04 -18.30 26.26
C GLN A 238 3.50 -18.09 25.85
N ILE A 239 3.98 -18.83 24.85
CA ILE A 239 5.34 -18.65 24.29
C ILE A 239 5.48 -17.27 23.66
N ILE A 240 4.51 -16.83 22.84
CA ILE A 240 4.52 -15.51 22.21
C ILE A 240 4.57 -14.42 23.28
N ASN A 241 3.73 -14.50 24.32
CA ASN A 241 3.70 -13.49 25.38
C ASN A 241 5.00 -13.45 26.20
N THR A 242 5.63 -14.60 26.42
CA THR A 242 6.95 -14.66 27.06
C THR A 242 8.01 -13.95 26.22
N LEU A 243 8.09 -14.26 24.92
CA LEU A 243 9.05 -13.64 24.00
C LEU A 243 8.81 -12.13 23.85
N ARG A 244 7.54 -11.70 23.80
CA ARG A 244 7.18 -10.27 23.82
C ARG A 244 7.73 -9.58 25.07
N GLY A 245 7.59 -10.22 26.24
CA GLY A 245 8.13 -9.70 27.50
C GLY A 245 9.65 -9.55 27.51
N GLU A 246 10.38 -10.48 26.88
CA GLU A 246 11.84 -10.40 26.73
C GLU A 246 12.25 -9.23 25.83
N VAL A 247 11.66 -9.11 24.64
CA VAL A 247 11.96 -8.02 23.69
C VAL A 247 11.60 -6.65 24.28
N ARG A 248 10.48 -6.54 25.03
CA ARG A 248 10.10 -5.30 25.75
C ARG A 248 11.15 -4.86 26.76
N LYS A 249 11.72 -5.79 27.51
CA LYS A 249 12.79 -5.47 28.48
C LYS A 249 14.02 -4.91 27.78
N GLU A 250 14.39 -5.47 26.64
CA GLU A 250 15.53 -4.99 25.85
C GLU A 250 15.28 -3.58 25.29
N LEU A 251 14.10 -3.31 24.75
CA LEU A 251 13.69 -1.97 24.32
C LEU A 251 13.81 -0.97 25.49
N LEU A 252 13.29 -1.32 26.66
CA LEU A 252 13.32 -0.44 27.84
C LEU A 252 14.75 -0.17 28.35
N VAL A 253 15.61 -1.19 28.34
CA VAL A 253 17.03 -1.03 28.72
C VAL A 253 17.74 -0.10 27.72
N ALA A 254 17.55 -0.30 26.42
CA ALA A 254 18.16 0.53 25.40
C ALA A 254 17.62 1.98 25.41
N LEU A 255 16.34 2.16 25.76
CA LEU A 255 15.69 3.47 25.90
C LEU A 255 16.31 4.32 27.02
N ASN A 256 16.56 3.72 28.19
CA ASN A 256 17.02 4.43 29.38
C ASN A 256 18.52 4.77 29.37
N GLU A 257 19.31 4.20 28.45
CA GLU A 257 20.75 4.42 28.36
C GLU A 257 21.10 5.14 27.05
N SER A 258 21.46 6.42 27.12
CA SER A 258 21.76 7.24 25.91
C SER A 258 22.85 6.65 25.03
N ALA A 259 23.83 5.95 25.60
CA ALA A 259 24.88 5.25 24.84
C ALA A 259 24.34 4.08 23.98
N LYS A 260 23.13 3.59 24.25
CA LYS A 260 22.45 2.49 23.53
C LYS A 260 21.38 2.97 22.57
N HIS A 261 21.19 4.29 22.39
CA HIS A 261 20.13 4.82 21.53
C HIS A 261 20.26 4.40 20.06
N ILE A 262 21.47 4.18 19.54
CA ILE A 262 21.65 3.58 18.20
C ILE A 262 21.18 2.11 18.16
N THR A 263 21.46 1.33 19.21
CA THR A 263 21.00 -0.05 19.34
C THR A 263 19.47 -0.10 19.47
N LEU A 264 18.87 0.88 20.17
CA LEU A 264 17.43 1.06 20.24
C LEU A 264 16.82 1.26 18.84
N LEU A 265 17.37 2.17 18.03
CA LEU A 265 16.89 2.41 16.66
C LEU A 265 17.01 1.16 15.78
N LYS A 266 18.14 0.43 15.87
CA LYS A 266 18.31 -0.85 15.15
C LYS A 266 17.28 -1.90 15.58
N LEU A 267 17.02 -2.02 16.88
CA LEU A 267 16.03 -2.95 17.40
C LEU A 267 14.61 -2.58 16.95
N VAL A 268 14.28 -1.28 16.93
CA VAL A 268 12.99 -0.78 16.39
C VAL A 268 12.86 -1.12 14.91
N ASP A 269 13.90 -0.91 14.11
CA ASP A 269 13.91 -1.27 12.70
C ASP A 269 13.70 -2.77 12.49
N ASP A 270 14.44 -3.60 13.22
CA ASP A 270 14.30 -5.06 13.15
C ASP A 270 12.87 -5.51 13.50
N ILE A 271 12.28 -4.96 14.56
CA ILE A 271 10.90 -5.26 14.97
C ILE A 271 9.89 -4.91 13.86
N GLN A 272 10.08 -3.75 13.20
CA GLN A 272 9.22 -3.32 12.09
C GLN A 272 9.38 -4.21 10.87
N ARG A 273 10.62 -4.47 10.45
CA ARG A 273 10.94 -5.24 9.24
C ARG A 273 10.62 -6.73 9.40
N LEU A 274 10.65 -7.26 10.62
CA LEU A 274 10.20 -8.62 10.93
C LEU A 274 8.67 -8.75 11.00
N GLY A 275 7.93 -7.65 10.82
CA GLY A 275 6.46 -7.68 10.77
C GLY A 275 5.80 -7.94 12.12
N VAL A 276 6.47 -7.60 13.22
CA VAL A 276 5.94 -7.79 14.60
C VAL A 276 5.76 -6.48 15.37
N ALA A 277 5.89 -5.33 14.69
CA ALA A 277 5.72 -4.01 15.31
C ALA A 277 4.35 -3.78 15.96
N TYR A 278 3.29 -4.42 15.47
CA TYR A 278 1.94 -4.32 16.05
C TYR A 278 1.88 -4.83 17.52
N TYR A 279 2.85 -5.62 17.97
CA TYR A 279 2.96 -6.01 19.39
C TYR A 279 3.60 -4.97 20.29
N PHE A 280 4.26 -3.96 19.71
CA PHE A 280 5.15 -3.02 20.39
C PHE A 280 4.88 -1.56 19.98
N GLU A 281 3.66 -1.24 19.52
CA GLU A 281 3.35 0.10 18.96
C GLU A 281 3.65 1.22 19.97
N ASN A 282 3.18 1.06 21.21
CA ASN A 282 3.40 2.02 22.30
C ASN A 282 4.89 2.16 22.64
N GLU A 283 5.63 1.05 22.72
CA GLU A 283 7.06 1.07 23.03
C GLU A 283 7.87 1.73 21.92
N ILE A 284 7.54 1.45 20.65
CA ILE A 284 8.18 2.08 19.48
C ILE A 284 7.89 3.58 19.46
N GLU A 285 6.64 3.98 19.70
CA GLU A 285 6.25 5.39 19.75
C GLU A 285 6.99 6.14 20.86
N GLN A 286 7.00 5.59 22.09
CA GLN A 286 7.75 6.16 23.21
C GLN A 286 9.24 6.26 22.92
N ALA A 287 9.82 5.22 22.30
CA ALA A 287 11.23 5.21 21.94
C ALA A 287 11.56 6.33 20.94
N LEU A 288 10.82 6.42 19.84
CA LEU A 288 11.09 7.40 18.79
C LEU A 288 10.77 8.83 19.25
N GLN A 289 9.72 9.01 20.06
CA GLN A 289 9.40 10.30 20.70
C GLN A 289 10.51 10.74 21.66
N HIS A 290 11.09 9.82 22.43
CA HIS A 290 12.22 10.10 23.32
C HIS A 290 13.46 10.54 22.53
N ILE A 291 13.82 9.79 21.48
CA ILE A 291 14.93 10.15 20.60
C ILE A 291 14.72 11.51 19.96
N TYR A 292 13.51 11.77 19.44
CA TYR A 292 13.18 13.06 18.85
C TYR A 292 13.31 14.22 19.85
N ASN A 293 12.78 14.06 21.06
CA ASN A 293 12.84 15.10 22.09
C ASN A 293 14.26 15.36 22.59
N LEU A 294 15.10 14.32 22.66
CA LEU A 294 16.46 14.44 23.18
C LEU A 294 17.42 15.03 22.16
N TYR A 295 17.32 14.62 20.89
CA TYR A 295 18.31 14.99 19.86
C TYR A 295 17.78 15.99 18.84
N GLY A 296 16.49 15.95 18.48
CA GLY A 296 15.97 16.70 17.34
C GLY A 296 16.87 16.53 16.12
N ASP A 297 17.22 17.63 15.45
CA ASP A 297 18.11 17.66 14.30
C ASP A 297 19.61 17.42 14.62
N GLU A 298 19.99 17.33 15.89
CA GLU A 298 21.38 17.22 16.36
C GLU A 298 21.83 15.77 16.61
N TRP A 299 21.22 14.79 15.93
CA TRP A 299 21.58 13.38 16.09
C TRP A 299 23.06 13.11 15.81
N ASN A 300 23.73 12.47 16.79
CA ASN A 300 25.15 12.13 16.73
C ASN A 300 25.45 10.66 17.07
N GLY A 301 24.42 9.83 17.26
CA GLY A 301 24.55 8.42 17.68
C GLY A 301 25.00 7.44 16.57
N GLY A 302 25.43 7.93 15.41
CA GLY A 302 25.78 7.12 14.24
C GLY A 302 24.57 6.67 13.42
N SER A 303 24.80 6.16 12.20
CA SER A 303 23.74 5.75 11.24
C SER A 303 22.62 6.80 11.05
N PRO A 304 22.94 8.05 10.68
CA PRO A 304 21.92 9.11 10.57
C PRO A 304 20.84 8.80 9.52
N SER A 305 21.13 8.01 8.48
CA SER A 305 20.11 7.57 7.53
C SER A 305 19.01 6.74 8.19
N LEU A 306 19.37 5.84 9.11
CA LEU A 306 18.42 5.03 9.88
C LEU A 306 17.57 5.89 10.82
N TRP A 307 18.23 6.78 11.58
CA TRP A 307 17.57 7.74 12.45
C TRP A 307 16.55 8.61 11.68
N PHE A 308 17.00 9.19 10.56
CA PHE A 308 16.16 10.03 9.71
C PHE A 308 14.95 9.24 9.20
N ARG A 309 15.18 8.03 8.68
CA ARG A 309 14.13 7.18 8.15
C ARG A 309 13.07 6.85 9.20
N LEU A 310 13.48 6.30 10.35
CA LEU A 310 12.53 5.87 11.39
C LEU A 310 11.71 7.03 11.98
N LEU A 311 12.33 8.20 12.17
CA LEU A 311 11.62 9.37 12.69
C LEU A 311 10.60 9.91 11.68
N ARG A 312 11.00 10.09 10.41
CA ARG A 312 10.09 10.56 9.36
C ARG A 312 8.97 9.54 9.09
N GLU A 313 9.25 8.23 9.14
CA GLU A 313 8.24 7.17 9.02
C GLU A 313 7.16 7.25 10.11
N LYS A 314 7.51 7.75 11.30
CA LYS A 314 6.59 7.98 12.41
C LYS A 314 6.01 9.39 12.46
N GLY A 315 6.23 10.22 11.44
CA GLY A 315 5.67 11.56 11.37
C GLY A 315 6.45 12.63 12.14
N PHE A 316 7.65 12.31 12.64
CA PHE A 316 8.53 13.32 13.23
C PHE A 316 9.28 14.07 12.15
N TYR A 317 9.11 15.40 12.12
CA TYR A 317 9.88 16.24 11.23
C TYR A 317 11.32 16.39 11.74
N VAL A 318 12.26 15.79 11.02
CA VAL A 318 13.69 16.01 11.20
C VAL A 318 14.32 16.48 9.90
N SER A 319 15.20 17.48 9.96
CA SER A 319 15.79 18.12 8.79
C SER A 319 16.71 17.19 8.01
N CYS A 320 16.66 17.27 6.67
CA CYS A 320 17.59 16.57 5.79
C CYS A 320 18.95 17.29 5.64
N ASN A 321 19.13 18.45 6.29
CA ASN A 321 20.35 19.25 6.15
C ASN A 321 21.61 18.52 6.63
N SER A 322 21.48 17.56 7.55
CA SER A 322 22.59 16.72 8.02
C SER A 322 23.24 15.92 6.88
N PHE A 323 22.51 15.62 5.81
CA PHE A 323 23.07 14.94 4.65
C PHE A 323 24.00 15.83 3.80
N ASN A 324 24.02 17.16 4.00
CA ASN A 324 25.00 18.02 3.35
C ASN A 324 26.44 17.75 3.82
N TYR A 325 26.64 17.19 5.03
CA TYR A 325 27.97 16.80 5.50
C TYR A 325 28.59 15.65 4.67
N TYR A 326 27.76 14.94 3.91
CA TYR A 326 28.18 13.92 2.97
C TYR A 326 28.59 14.46 1.61
N LYS A 327 28.40 15.75 1.35
CA LYS A 327 28.88 16.40 0.13
C LYS A 327 30.31 16.90 0.30
N ASP A 328 31.04 16.91 -0.81
CA ASP A 328 32.37 17.52 -0.91
C ASP A 328 32.27 19.02 -1.21
N ASP A 329 33.42 19.69 -1.36
CA ASP A 329 33.49 21.13 -1.63
C ASP A 329 32.91 21.53 -2.99
N THR A 330 32.67 20.55 -3.89
CA THR A 330 32.00 20.77 -5.18
C THR A 330 30.48 20.72 -5.06
N GLY A 331 29.95 20.29 -3.91
CA GLY A 331 28.52 20.05 -3.68
C GLY A 331 28.04 18.67 -4.13
N SER A 332 28.95 17.76 -4.51
CA SER A 332 28.65 16.38 -4.91
C SER A 332 28.76 15.44 -3.73
N PHE A 333 27.97 14.36 -3.69
CA PHE A 333 28.13 13.33 -2.66
C PHE A 333 29.52 12.67 -2.74
N LYS A 334 30.18 12.54 -1.60
CA LYS A 334 31.54 11.98 -1.50
C LYS A 334 31.58 10.54 -1.99
N GLU A 335 32.49 10.25 -2.91
CA GLU A 335 32.73 8.90 -3.41
C GLU A 335 33.11 7.92 -2.30
N SER A 336 33.78 8.38 -1.23
CA SER A 336 34.12 7.53 -0.08
C SER A 336 32.92 6.89 0.62
N LEU A 337 31.69 7.35 0.35
CA LEU A 337 30.48 6.68 0.85
C LEU A 337 30.30 5.26 0.27
N THR A 338 30.92 4.94 -0.87
CA THR A 338 30.80 3.60 -1.45
C THR A 338 31.58 2.55 -0.67
N ASP A 339 32.47 2.96 0.24
CA ASP A 339 33.24 2.05 1.10
C ASP A 339 32.36 1.38 2.16
N ASP A 340 31.24 2.03 2.54
CA ASP A 340 30.22 1.48 3.44
C ASP A 340 28.93 1.20 2.66
N VAL A 341 28.86 0.00 2.07
CA VAL A 341 27.72 -0.43 1.25
C VAL A 341 26.41 -0.47 2.05
N GLN A 342 26.46 -0.81 3.35
CA GLN A 342 25.26 -0.81 4.19
C GLN A 342 24.80 0.62 4.47
N GLY A 343 25.72 1.53 4.81
CA GLY A 343 25.40 2.95 5.00
C GLY A 343 24.85 3.61 3.73
N LEU A 344 25.37 3.22 2.56
CA LEU A 344 24.87 3.65 1.25
C LEU A 344 23.44 3.16 1.00
N LEU A 345 23.14 1.91 1.34
CA LEU A 345 21.80 1.33 1.24
C LEU A 345 20.82 2.00 2.23
N ASP A 346 21.24 2.26 3.46
CA ASP A 346 20.42 2.96 4.45
C ASP A 346 20.10 4.39 3.98
N LEU A 347 21.06 5.08 3.34
CA LEU A 347 20.84 6.39 2.74
C LEU A 347 19.84 6.31 1.58
N TYR A 348 19.98 5.31 0.70
CA TYR A 348 19.03 5.07 -0.38
C TYR A 348 17.60 4.91 0.14
N GLU A 349 17.39 4.05 1.15
CA GLU A 349 16.06 3.84 1.75
C GLU A 349 15.52 5.11 2.42
N ALA A 350 16.37 5.89 3.09
CA ALA A 350 16.01 7.17 3.70
C ALA A 350 15.53 8.22 2.68
N THR A 351 16.08 8.22 1.45
CA THR A 351 15.68 9.19 0.41
C THR A 351 14.22 9.03 -0.05
N TYR A 352 13.59 7.88 0.22
CA TYR A 352 12.18 7.67 -0.09
C TYR A 352 11.22 8.33 0.89
N LEU A 353 11.74 8.97 1.95
CA LEU A 353 10.97 9.80 2.88
C LEU A 353 11.09 11.30 2.59
N ARG A 354 11.73 11.67 1.48
CA ARG A 354 11.85 13.06 1.05
C ARG A 354 10.48 13.68 0.77
N VAL A 355 10.39 15.00 0.97
CA VAL A 355 9.24 15.83 0.61
C VAL A 355 9.61 16.85 -0.47
N GLN A 356 8.62 17.53 -1.04
CA GLN A 356 8.86 18.54 -2.08
C GLN A 356 9.82 19.65 -1.57
N GLY A 357 10.84 19.95 -2.38
CA GLY A 357 11.86 20.97 -2.09
C GLY A 357 13.13 20.47 -1.40
N GLU A 358 13.20 19.20 -0.98
CA GLU A 358 14.41 18.63 -0.34
C GLU A 358 15.45 18.17 -1.37
N VAL A 359 16.06 19.12 -2.08
CA VAL A 359 17.01 18.88 -3.19
C VAL A 359 18.17 17.97 -2.78
N VAL A 360 18.67 18.09 -1.55
CA VAL A 360 19.76 17.23 -1.04
C VAL A 360 19.41 15.74 -1.07
N LEU A 361 18.14 15.39 -0.83
CA LEU A 361 17.66 14.01 -0.87
C LEU A 361 17.35 13.56 -2.30
N ASP A 362 16.95 14.46 -3.19
CA ASP A 362 16.82 14.17 -4.63
C ASP A 362 18.21 13.83 -5.23
N ASP A 363 19.24 14.63 -4.92
CA ASP A 363 20.63 14.36 -5.30
C ASP A 363 21.13 13.04 -4.70
N ALA A 364 20.82 12.79 -3.41
CA ALA A 364 21.22 11.56 -2.72
C ALA A 364 20.59 10.32 -3.35
N LEU A 365 19.33 10.41 -3.78
CA LEU A 365 18.64 9.29 -4.44
C LEU A 365 19.34 8.92 -5.74
N VAL A 366 19.68 9.92 -6.57
CA VAL A 366 20.40 9.70 -7.83
C VAL A 366 21.77 9.06 -7.54
N PHE A 367 22.55 9.65 -6.63
CA PHE A 367 23.88 9.14 -6.27
C PHE A 367 23.82 7.70 -5.76
N THR A 368 23.00 7.44 -4.73
CA THR A 368 22.92 6.12 -4.09
C THR A 368 22.40 5.06 -5.05
N ARG A 369 21.35 5.35 -5.84
CA ARG A 369 20.84 4.43 -6.86
C ARG A 369 21.91 4.04 -7.86
N THR A 370 22.60 5.00 -8.46
CA THR A 370 23.65 4.72 -9.45
C THR A 370 24.78 3.87 -8.87
N ARG A 371 25.20 4.16 -7.63
CA ARG A 371 26.27 3.39 -6.97
C ARG A 371 25.81 1.97 -6.59
N LEU A 372 24.61 1.82 -6.07
CA LEU A 372 24.03 0.52 -5.74
C LEU A 372 23.79 -0.34 -6.99
N GLU A 373 23.35 0.25 -8.11
CA GLU A 373 23.23 -0.44 -9.40
C GLU A 373 24.59 -0.93 -9.91
N ASN A 374 25.65 -0.12 -9.78
CA ASN A 374 27.01 -0.55 -10.14
C ASN A 374 27.49 -1.70 -9.25
N ILE A 375 27.23 -1.65 -7.95
CA ILE A 375 27.58 -2.72 -7.00
C ILE A 375 26.79 -4.00 -7.31
N ALA A 376 25.49 -3.88 -7.59
CA ALA A 376 24.62 -5.00 -7.93
C ALA A 376 25.05 -5.72 -9.22
N ASN A 377 25.57 -4.97 -10.20
CA ASN A 377 26.05 -5.50 -11.47
C ASN A 377 27.51 -6.02 -11.42
N ASP A 378 28.25 -5.77 -10.34
CA ASP A 378 29.61 -6.29 -10.18
C ASP A 378 29.58 -7.77 -9.72
N HIS A 379 29.91 -8.66 -10.67
CA HIS A 379 29.93 -10.11 -10.45
C HIS A 379 30.87 -10.56 -9.32
N PHE A 380 31.88 -9.77 -8.91
CA PHE A 380 32.78 -10.13 -7.80
C PHE A 380 32.16 -9.93 -6.41
N GLN A 381 31.14 -9.07 -6.27
CA GLN A 381 30.44 -8.81 -4.99
C GLN A 381 29.11 -9.60 -4.86
N CYS A 382 28.77 -10.36 -5.90
CA CYS A 382 27.44 -10.90 -6.16
C CYS A 382 27.01 -12.07 -5.26
N GLU A 383 27.92 -12.73 -4.52
CA GLU A 383 27.59 -13.92 -3.71
C GLU A 383 27.16 -13.62 -2.26
N SER A 384 27.13 -12.35 -1.85
CA SER A 384 26.74 -11.97 -0.49
C SER A 384 25.22 -11.86 -0.32
N THR A 385 24.74 -12.12 0.90
CA THR A 385 23.35 -11.88 1.31
C THR A 385 22.94 -10.41 1.15
N LEU A 386 23.92 -9.51 1.22
CA LEU A 386 23.78 -8.08 0.97
C LEU A 386 23.44 -7.77 -0.50
N SER A 387 24.01 -8.48 -1.47
CA SER A 387 23.71 -8.27 -2.90
C SER A 387 22.24 -8.49 -3.23
N ARG A 388 21.64 -9.59 -2.72
CA ARG A 388 20.21 -9.83 -2.87
C ARG A 388 19.39 -8.69 -2.27
N HIS A 389 19.83 -8.16 -1.13
CA HIS A 389 19.13 -7.08 -0.46
C HIS A 389 19.18 -5.76 -1.25
N ILE A 390 20.32 -5.47 -1.87
CA ILE A 390 20.47 -4.32 -2.79
C ILE A 390 19.54 -4.47 -3.99
N HIS A 391 19.49 -5.65 -4.62
CA HIS A 391 18.57 -5.90 -5.74
C HIS A 391 17.11 -5.68 -5.34
N GLU A 392 16.70 -6.22 -4.19
CA GLU A 392 15.34 -6.02 -3.66
C GLU A 392 15.05 -4.52 -3.41
N ALA A 393 16.02 -3.72 -2.94
CA ALA A 393 15.90 -2.28 -2.71
C ALA A 393 15.79 -1.47 -3.99
N LEU A 394 16.61 -1.79 -4.99
CA LEU A 394 16.57 -1.17 -6.31
C LEU A 394 15.27 -1.49 -7.05
N GLU A 395 14.75 -2.72 -6.92
CA GLU A 395 13.44 -3.09 -7.45
C GLU A 395 12.32 -2.32 -6.76
N ARG A 396 12.34 -2.31 -5.42
CA ARG A 396 11.36 -1.56 -4.63
C ARG A 396 11.93 -1.17 -3.26
N PRO A 397 11.95 0.11 -2.88
CA PRO A 397 12.43 0.53 -1.56
C PRO A 397 11.45 0.11 -0.46
N ILE A 398 11.93 -0.06 0.77
CA ILE A 398 11.18 -0.48 1.96
C ILE A 398 9.90 0.34 2.13
N ARG A 399 9.98 1.67 1.96
CA ARG A 399 8.83 2.59 2.08
C ARG A 399 7.65 2.24 1.16
N LYS A 400 7.92 1.58 0.04
CA LYS A 400 6.93 1.19 -1.00
C LYS A 400 6.63 -0.32 -1.02
N ARG A 401 7.19 -1.10 -0.09
CA ARG A 401 6.96 -2.55 0.01
C ARG A 401 5.76 -2.86 0.92
N LEU A 402 5.08 -3.97 0.63
CA LEU A 402 4.05 -4.51 1.50
C LEU A 402 4.68 -5.11 2.76
N PRO A 403 4.27 -4.71 3.99
CA PRO A 403 4.93 -5.13 5.23
C PRO A 403 5.04 -6.66 5.39
N ARG A 404 4.00 -7.42 5.02
CA ARG A 404 4.04 -8.90 5.11
C ARG A 404 5.01 -9.54 4.14
N LEU A 405 5.16 -8.99 2.94
CA LEU A 405 6.15 -9.48 1.97
C LEU A 405 7.58 -9.09 2.40
N GLU A 406 7.76 -7.90 2.97
CA GLU A 406 9.04 -7.50 3.56
C GLU A 406 9.43 -8.45 4.69
N ALA A 407 8.53 -8.73 5.63
CA ALA A 407 8.80 -9.67 6.72
C ALA A 407 9.21 -11.06 6.22
N LEU A 408 8.52 -11.57 5.19
CA LEU A 408 8.87 -12.87 4.58
C LEU A 408 10.31 -12.88 4.02
N ARG A 409 10.75 -11.78 3.41
CA ARG A 409 12.10 -11.63 2.83
C ARG A 409 13.16 -11.33 3.89
N TYR A 410 12.79 -10.60 4.95
CA TYR A 410 13.69 -10.13 5.98
C TYR A 410 14.00 -11.19 7.04
N ILE A 411 13.05 -12.06 7.41
CA ILE A 411 13.26 -13.11 8.43
C ILE A 411 14.50 -13.99 8.12
N PRO A 412 14.68 -14.53 6.88
CA PRO A 412 15.87 -15.32 6.55
C PRO A 412 17.17 -14.50 6.60
N PHE A 413 17.12 -13.24 6.18
CA PHE A 413 18.28 -12.34 6.22
C PHE A 413 18.68 -12.04 7.67
N TYR A 414 17.71 -11.68 8.52
CA TYR A 414 17.94 -11.39 9.93
C TYR A 414 18.52 -12.60 10.67
N GLN A 415 18.03 -13.82 10.37
CA GLN A 415 18.58 -15.05 10.94
C GLN A 415 20.07 -15.27 10.62
N GLN A 416 20.55 -14.78 9.48
CA GLN A 416 21.94 -14.93 9.06
C GLN A 416 22.87 -13.91 9.72
N GLN A 417 22.34 -12.85 10.33
CA GLN A 417 23.17 -11.86 11.01
C GLN A 417 23.80 -12.46 12.28
N VAL A 418 25.10 -12.20 12.48
CA VAL A 418 25.86 -12.77 13.61
C VAL A 418 25.31 -12.32 14.97
N SER A 419 24.81 -11.09 15.05
CA SER A 419 24.35 -10.44 16.29
C SER A 419 22.82 -10.37 16.42
N HIS A 420 22.05 -11.16 15.67
CA HIS A 420 20.59 -11.08 15.73
C HIS A 420 20.04 -11.43 17.12
N ASN A 421 19.01 -10.72 17.55
CA ASN A 421 18.27 -11.01 18.75
C ASN A 421 17.46 -12.33 18.58
N LYS A 422 17.83 -13.36 19.35
CA LYS A 422 17.23 -14.71 19.27
C LYS A 422 15.76 -14.73 19.72
N PRO A 423 15.37 -14.13 20.86
CA PRO A 423 13.95 -14.00 21.23
C PRO A 423 13.10 -13.36 20.14
N LEU A 424 13.58 -12.26 19.54
CA LEU A 424 12.89 -11.53 18.48
C LEU A 424 12.74 -12.36 17.21
N LEU A 425 13.80 -13.07 16.77
CA LEU A 425 13.71 -13.97 15.62
C LEU A 425 12.67 -15.08 15.85
N LYS A 426 12.65 -15.67 17.05
CA LYS A 426 11.68 -16.70 17.40
C LYS A 426 10.25 -16.14 17.41
N LEU A 427 10.07 -14.95 17.99
CA LEU A 427 8.78 -14.24 17.99
C LEU A 427 8.31 -13.98 16.55
N ALA A 428 9.17 -13.46 15.69
CA ALA A 428 8.84 -13.14 14.30
C ALA A 428 8.33 -14.36 13.52
N LYS A 429 9.01 -15.51 13.64
CA LYS A 429 8.59 -16.75 12.98
C LYS A 429 7.24 -17.27 13.48
N LEU A 430 7.05 -17.28 14.80
CA LEU A 430 5.79 -17.76 15.41
C LEU A 430 4.62 -16.82 15.05
N ALA A 431 4.82 -15.51 15.17
CA ALA A 431 3.83 -14.50 14.82
C ALA A 431 3.46 -14.55 13.33
N PHE A 432 4.46 -14.66 12.44
CA PHE A 432 4.23 -14.75 11.00
C PHE A 432 3.35 -15.95 10.63
N ASN A 433 3.66 -17.13 11.18
CA ASN A 433 2.91 -18.37 10.94
C ASN A 433 1.51 -18.31 11.53
N ARG A 434 1.36 -17.74 12.72
CA ARG A 434 0.06 -17.53 13.36
C ARG A 434 -0.85 -16.64 12.51
N LEU A 435 -0.36 -15.48 12.08
CA LEU A 435 -1.09 -14.60 11.17
C LEU A 435 -1.41 -15.30 9.85
N GLN A 436 -0.48 -16.08 9.31
CA GLN A 436 -0.74 -16.88 8.10
C GLN A 436 -1.89 -17.88 8.31
N SER A 437 -1.98 -18.49 9.49
CA SER A 437 -3.09 -19.38 9.85
C SER A 437 -4.43 -18.65 9.89
N LEU A 438 -4.48 -17.48 10.54
CA LEU A 438 -5.66 -16.61 10.55
C LEU A 438 -6.07 -16.22 9.13
N HIS A 439 -5.12 -15.74 8.33
CA HIS A 439 -5.35 -15.33 6.94
C HIS A 439 -5.86 -16.50 6.07
N LYS A 440 -5.42 -17.73 6.33
CA LYS A 440 -5.95 -18.93 5.66
C LYS A 440 -7.38 -19.28 6.10
N LYS A 441 -7.72 -19.05 7.38
CA LYS A 441 -9.08 -19.24 7.90
C LYS A 441 -10.05 -18.26 7.25
N GLU A 442 -9.68 -16.99 7.19
CA GLU A 442 -10.44 -15.92 6.52
C GLU A 442 -10.59 -16.20 5.03
N LEU A 443 -9.50 -16.53 4.34
CA LEU A 443 -9.53 -16.90 2.92
C LEU A 443 -10.41 -18.12 2.67
N SER A 444 -10.46 -19.08 3.59
CA SER A 444 -11.37 -20.23 3.49
C SER A 444 -12.84 -19.84 3.59
N GLN A 445 -13.18 -18.94 4.52
CA GLN A 445 -14.54 -18.42 4.64
C GLN A 445 -14.96 -17.67 3.37
N LEU A 446 -14.09 -16.78 2.87
CA LEU A 446 -14.32 -16.05 1.61
C LEU A 446 -14.42 -17.00 0.42
N SER A 447 -13.58 -18.03 0.37
CA SER A 447 -13.60 -19.02 -0.73
C SER A 447 -14.89 -19.81 -0.73
N LYS A 448 -15.44 -20.19 0.44
CA LYS A 448 -16.76 -20.84 0.54
C LYS A 448 -17.88 -19.93 0.06
N TRP A 449 -17.86 -18.65 0.45
CA TRP A 449 -18.82 -17.66 -0.02
C TRP A 449 -18.76 -17.49 -1.54
N TRP A 450 -17.55 -17.30 -2.08
CA TRP A 450 -17.32 -17.14 -3.52
C TRP A 450 -17.72 -18.38 -4.33
N LYS A 451 -17.46 -19.57 -3.79
CA LYS A 451 -17.90 -20.84 -4.38
C LYS A 451 -19.42 -20.97 -4.39
N GLY A 452 -20.09 -20.55 -3.32
CA GLY A 452 -21.55 -20.50 -3.24
C GLY A 452 -22.16 -19.57 -4.29
N PHE A 453 -21.44 -18.50 -4.66
CA PHE A 453 -21.83 -17.59 -5.74
C PHE A 453 -21.59 -18.16 -7.15
N ASP A 454 -20.73 -19.18 -7.33
CA ASP A 454 -20.43 -19.85 -8.60
C ASP A 454 -20.14 -18.89 -9.77
N VAL A 455 -19.13 -18.03 -9.59
CA VAL A 455 -18.70 -17.01 -10.58
C VAL A 455 -18.47 -17.57 -11.98
N PRO A 456 -17.78 -18.71 -12.18
CA PRO A 456 -17.56 -19.23 -13.53
C PRO A 456 -18.86 -19.53 -14.28
N LYS A 457 -19.90 -19.98 -13.58
CA LYS A 457 -21.22 -20.25 -14.17
C LYS A 457 -22.05 -18.98 -14.32
N ASN A 458 -22.09 -18.17 -13.28
CA ASN A 458 -23.03 -17.05 -13.17
C ASN A 458 -22.50 -15.77 -13.83
N LEU A 459 -21.18 -15.56 -13.82
CA LEU A 459 -20.48 -14.42 -14.40
C LEU A 459 -19.27 -14.89 -15.23
N PRO A 460 -19.45 -15.71 -16.29
CA PRO A 460 -18.35 -16.26 -17.09
C PRO A 460 -17.49 -15.20 -17.80
N TYR A 461 -17.97 -13.96 -17.83
CA TYR A 461 -17.31 -12.81 -18.42
C TYR A 461 -16.48 -12.00 -17.40
N ALA A 462 -16.56 -12.32 -16.11
CA ALA A 462 -15.80 -11.69 -15.05
C ALA A 462 -14.51 -12.49 -14.76
N ARG A 463 -13.51 -11.82 -14.19
CA ARG A 463 -12.28 -12.48 -13.74
C ARG A 463 -12.54 -13.17 -12.41
N ASP A 464 -12.28 -14.47 -12.36
CA ASP A 464 -12.31 -15.25 -11.12
C ASP A 464 -10.98 -15.10 -10.38
N ARG A 465 -10.91 -14.13 -9.44
CA ARG A 465 -9.66 -13.67 -8.80
C ARG A 465 -9.82 -13.36 -7.30
N LEU A 466 -10.59 -14.17 -6.58
CA LEU A 466 -10.82 -13.97 -5.14
C LEU A 466 -9.52 -13.97 -4.33
N VAL A 467 -8.63 -14.93 -4.61
CA VAL A 467 -7.37 -15.08 -3.85
C VAL A 467 -6.47 -13.87 -4.06
N GLU A 468 -6.39 -13.35 -5.29
CA GLU A 468 -5.67 -12.13 -5.60
C GLU A 468 -6.33 -10.92 -4.91
N ALA A 469 -7.66 -10.81 -4.94
CA ALA A 469 -8.37 -9.73 -4.24
C ALA A 469 -8.13 -9.79 -2.72
N TYR A 470 -8.07 -10.99 -2.14
CA TYR A 470 -7.74 -11.16 -0.73
C TYR A 470 -6.29 -10.79 -0.40
N PHE A 471 -5.35 -11.18 -1.25
CA PHE A 471 -3.93 -10.80 -1.11
C PHE A 471 -3.75 -9.28 -1.04
N TRP A 472 -4.57 -8.53 -1.77
CA TRP A 472 -4.56 -7.07 -1.71
C TRP A 472 -5.09 -6.49 -0.41
N ILE A 473 -6.16 -7.08 0.14
CA ILE A 473 -6.69 -6.69 1.45
C ILE A 473 -5.60 -6.85 2.51
N LEU A 474 -4.83 -7.96 2.44
CA LEU A 474 -3.65 -8.18 3.30
C LEU A 474 -2.53 -7.14 3.10
N GLY A 475 -2.49 -6.48 1.95
CA GLY A 475 -1.57 -5.36 1.69
C GLY A 475 -1.98 -4.08 2.41
N ALA A 476 -3.29 -3.90 2.65
CA ALA A 476 -3.83 -2.75 3.37
C ALA A 476 -3.69 -2.93 4.90
N TYR A 477 -4.14 -4.08 5.42
CA TYR A 477 -4.07 -4.43 6.83
C TYR A 477 -3.81 -5.93 6.97
N ALA A 478 -2.83 -6.31 7.79
CA ALA A 478 -2.43 -7.70 7.97
C ALA A 478 -2.47 -8.16 9.44
N GLU A 479 -2.62 -7.21 10.35
CA GLU A 479 -2.82 -7.39 11.77
C GLU A 479 -4.13 -8.16 12.05
N PRO A 480 -4.21 -8.87 13.20
CA PRO A 480 -5.31 -9.79 13.50
C PRO A 480 -6.59 -9.12 13.99
#